data_AF-A0A3N5IH54-F1
#
_entry.id   AF-A0A3N5IH54-F1
#
_cell.length_a   1.000
_cell.length_b   1.000
_cell.length_c   1.000
_cell.angle_alpha   90.00
_cell.angle_beta   90.00
_cell.angle_gamma   90.00
#
_symmetry.space_group_name_H-M   'P 1'
#
loop_
_entity.id
_entity.type
_entity.pdbx_description
1 polymer ?
#
loop_
_entity_poly.entity_id
_entity_poly.type
_entity_poly.pdbx_seq_one_letter_code
_entity_poly.pdbx_strand_id
1 'polypeptide(L)'
;MTHSRRSILGRIVVVTCHQGSTAKLGAMLVASVAMLIMAGCVGMESRQPLPTAPSVDLTRYIGTWYEIARLPMWFQRHCIDSKAIYTILPDNKIGVHNECVTDSGTLDQADGVATVVDPTTNARLAVTFNN
;
A
#
# COMPACT_ATOMS: atom_id res chain seq x y z
N MET A 1 -16.05 -29.91 -16.37
CA MET A 1 -17.11 -30.88 -16.00
C MET A 1 -17.61 -30.50 -14.62
N THR A 2 -18.66 -29.69 -14.54
CA THR A 2 -20.10 -30.06 -14.50
C THR A 2 -20.61 -30.36 -13.10
N HIS A 3 -21.43 -29.42 -12.61
CA HIS A 3 -22.63 -29.57 -11.78
C HIS A 3 -22.70 -30.70 -10.73
N SER A 4 -23.09 -30.32 -9.51
CA SER A 4 -24.31 -30.92 -8.95
C SER A 4 -24.97 -30.01 -7.93
N ARG A 5 -26.19 -29.55 -8.26
CA ARG A 5 -27.13 -28.88 -7.36
C ARG A 5 -27.63 -29.89 -6.32
N ARG A 6 -27.84 -29.48 -5.07
CA ARG A 6 -28.98 -29.96 -4.29
C ARG A 6 -29.60 -28.82 -3.49
N SER A 7 -30.57 -28.18 -4.12
CA SER A 7 -31.63 -27.45 -3.43
C SER A 7 -32.50 -28.47 -2.72
N ILE A 8 -32.62 -28.37 -1.40
CA ILE A 8 -33.65 -29.06 -0.64
C ILE A 8 -34.63 -27.98 -0.18
N LEU A 9 -35.68 -27.82 -0.97
CA LEU A 9 -36.90 -27.12 -0.60
C LEU A 9 -37.65 -27.99 0.42
N GLY A 10 -37.35 -27.79 1.70
CA GLY A 10 -38.18 -28.26 2.80
C GLY A 10 -39.23 -27.19 3.12
N ARG A 11 -40.49 -27.43 2.71
CA ARG A 11 -41.64 -26.64 3.16
C ARG A 11 -41.74 -26.75 4.68
N ILE A 12 -41.41 -25.67 5.39
CA ILE A 12 -41.75 -25.52 6.79
C ILE A 12 -43.21 -25.07 6.86
N VAL A 13 -44.01 -25.87 7.54
CA VAL A 13 -45.39 -25.58 7.92
C VAL A 13 -45.39 -24.32 8.78
N VAL A 14 -45.99 -23.24 8.28
CA VAL A 14 -46.21 -22.03 9.06
C VAL A 14 -47.33 -22.33 10.06
N VAL A 15 -46.94 -22.66 11.29
CA VAL A 15 -47.84 -22.54 12.44
C VAL A 15 -47.91 -21.05 12.77
N THR A 16 -49.03 -20.41 12.42
CA THR A 16 -49.30 -19.05 12.84
C THR A 16 -49.55 -19.05 14.35
N CYS A 17 -48.53 -18.71 15.14
CA CYS A 17 -48.74 -18.33 16.54
C CYS A 17 -49.16 -16.85 16.58
N HIS A 18 -50.32 -16.64 17.18
CA HIS A 18 -51.04 -15.38 17.28
C HIS A 18 -50.20 -14.29 17.99
N GLN A 19 -50.23 -13.10 17.42
CA GLN A 19 -49.67 -11.84 17.89
C GLN A 19 -49.67 -11.64 19.43
N GLY A 20 -48.49 -11.70 20.04
CA GLY A 20 -48.21 -11.14 21.37
C GLY A 20 -47.49 -9.80 21.22
N SER A 21 -48.22 -8.71 21.40
CA SER A 21 -47.78 -7.32 21.21
C SER A 21 -46.85 -6.84 22.33
N THR A 22 -45.55 -7.20 22.29
CA THR A 22 -44.53 -6.60 23.20
C THR A 22 -43.15 -6.37 22.57
N ALA A 23 -42.88 -6.88 21.36
CA ALA A 23 -41.53 -6.86 20.78
C ALA A 23 -41.18 -5.60 19.95
N LYS A 24 -42.06 -4.60 19.84
CA LYS A 24 -41.82 -3.43 18.96
C LYS A 24 -40.78 -2.46 19.53
N LEU A 25 -40.71 -2.27 20.85
CA LEU A 25 -39.69 -1.39 21.46
C LEU A 25 -38.29 -2.04 21.44
N GLY A 26 -38.20 -3.33 21.75
CA GLY A 26 -36.93 -4.05 21.79
C GLY A 26 -36.27 -4.19 20.42
N ALA A 27 -37.05 -4.51 19.38
CA ALA A 27 -36.53 -4.63 18.02
C ALA A 27 -36.09 -3.28 17.44
N MET A 28 -36.76 -2.18 17.81
CA MET A 28 -36.40 -0.83 17.37
C MET A 28 -35.10 -0.34 18.03
N LEU A 29 -34.91 -0.59 19.34
CA LEU A 29 -33.68 -0.30 20.06
C LEU A 29 -32.47 -1.09 19.54
N VAL A 30 -32.65 -2.39 19.25
CA VAL A 30 -31.58 -3.25 18.72
C VAL A 30 -31.17 -2.83 17.31
N ALA A 31 -32.12 -2.46 16.45
CA ALA A 31 -31.83 -1.95 15.11
C ALA A 31 -31.10 -0.60 15.16
N SER A 32 -31.45 0.30 16.09
CA SER A 32 -30.77 1.59 16.28
C SER A 32 -29.32 1.41 16.76
N VAL A 33 -29.07 0.47 17.68
CA VAL A 33 -27.70 0.17 18.17
C VAL A 33 -26.85 -0.47 17.07
N ALA A 34 -27.41 -1.37 16.26
CA ALA A 34 -26.69 -1.96 15.12
C ALA A 34 -26.30 -0.92 14.05
N MET A 35 -27.12 0.12 13.84
CA MET A 35 -26.83 1.20 12.89
C MET A 35 -25.76 2.16 13.41
N LEU A 36 -25.69 2.38 14.73
CA LEU A 36 -24.63 3.16 15.40
C LEU A 36 -23.26 2.47 15.34
N ILE A 37 -23.21 1.13 15.37
CA ILE A 37 -21.95 0.37 15.28
C ILE A 37 -21.33 0.45 13.87
N MET A 38 -22.15 0.50 12.81
CA MET A 38 -21.68 0.59 11.43
C MET A 38 -21.20 2.00 11.02
N ALA A 39 -21.53 3.03 11.79
CA ALA A 39 -21.06 4.41 11.54
C ALA A 39 -19.61 4.65 12.04
N GLY A 40 -19.05 3.75 12.85
CA GLY A 40 -17.72 3.91 13.45
C GLY A 40 -16.53 3.51 12.56
N CYS A 41 -16.76 2.93 11.39
CA CYS A 41 -15.68 2.37 10.55
C CYS A 41 -15.24 3.23 9.37
N VAL A 42 -15.77 4.45 9.18
CA VAL A 42 -15.38 5.35 8.08
C VAL A 42 -14.40 6.41 8.56
N GLY A 43 -13.25 5.97 9.07
CA GLY A 43 -12.08 6.82 9.23
C GLY A 43 -11.36 6.93 7.89
N MET A 44 -11.76 7.87 7.03
CA MET A 44 -10.94 8.26 5.88
C MET A 44 -9.73 9.02 6.43
N GLU A 45 -8.65 8.31 6.71
CA GLU A 45 -7.39 8.94 7.08
C GLU A 45 -6.80 9.62 5.84
N SER A 46 -7.06 10.92 5.69
CA SER A 46 -6.32 11.75 4.73
C SER A 46 -4.88 11.87 5.24
N ARG A 47 -4.02 10.93 4.85
CA ARG A 47 -2.59 11.04 5.14
C ARG A 47 -2.08 12.26 4.41
N GLN A 48 -1.74 13.31 5.16
CA GLN A 48 -1.03 14.44 4.63
C GLN A 48 0.30 13.93 4.03
N PRO A 49 0.77 14.51 2.91
CA PRO A 49 2.08 14.18 2.37
C PRO A 49 3.15 14.34 3.45
N LEU A 50 4.10 13.41 3.48
CA LEU A 50 5.25 13.55 4.36
C LEU A 50 6.03 14.82 3.98
N PRO A 51 6.55 15.58 4.96
CA PRO A 51 7.37 16.74 4.66
C PRO A 51 8.64 16.31 3.90
N THR A 52 9.00 17.09 2.88
CA THR A 52 10.25 16.91 2.11
C THR A 52 11.30 17.92 2.58
N ALA A 53 12.57 17.73 2.17
CA ALA A 53 13.57 18.78 2.29
C ALA A 53 13.09 20.07 1.60
N PRO A 54 13.48 21.27 2.09
CA PRO A 54 13.09 22.54 1.46
C PRO A 54 13.54 22.66 0.01
N SER A 55 14.74 22.16 -0.31
CA SER A 55 15.27 22.03 -1.66
C SER A 55 16.36 20.96 -1.72
N VAL A 56 16.56 20.38 -2.91
CA VAL A 56 17.64 19.42 -3.19
C VAL A 56 18.50 19.94 -4.33
N ASP A 57 19.81 20.00 -4.09
CA ASP A 57 20.81 20.21 -5.14
C ASP A 57 21.16 18.85 -5.77
N LEU A 58 20.65 18.60 -6.97
CA LEU A 58 20.83 17.32 -7.66
C LEU A 58 22.30 17.02 -7.98
N THR A 59 23.11 18.06 -8.23
CA THR A 59 24.55 17.90 -8.51
C THR A 59 25.33 17.48 -7.27
N ARG A 60 24.83 17.82 -6.07
CA ARG A 60 25.38 17.30 -4.81
C ARG A 60 24.80 15.96 -4.39
N TYR A 61 23.64 15.60 -4.93
CA TYR A 61 22.94 14.36 -4.61
C TYR A 61 23.50 13.16 -5.36
N ILE A 62 24.11 13.36 -6.53
CA ILE A 62 24.74 12.29 -7.32
C ILE A 62 25.90 11.61 -6.57
N GLY A 63 26.15 10.36 -6.96
CA GLY A 63 27.17 9.51 -6.35
C GLY A 63 26.55 8.30 -5.65
N THR A 64 27.36 7.67 -4.79
CA THR A 64 27.01 6.42 -4.13
C THR A 64 26.48 6.66 -2.73
N TRP A 65 25.33 6.07 -2.44
CA TRP A 65 24.69 6.06 -1.13
C TRP A 65 24.61 4.63 -0.61
N TYR A 66 25.08 4.42 0.62
CA TYR A 66 24.97 3.13 1.30
C TYR A 66 23.67 3.07 2.09
N GLU A 67 22.94 1.97 1.94
CA GLU A 67 21.69 1.78 2.66
C GLU A 67 21.99 1.31 4.08
N ILE A 68 21.70 2.16 5.08
CA ILE A 68 21.94 1.85 6.50
C ILE A 68 20.76 1.09 7.11
N ALA A 69 19.53 1.35 6.63
CA ALA A 69 18.31 0.70 7.09
C ALA A 69 17.21 0.78 6.02
N ARG A 70 16.29 -0.20 6.04
CA ARG A 70 15.12 -0.24 5.16
C ARG A 70 13.89 -0.84 5.84
N LEU A 71 12.73 -0.55 5.26
CA LEU A 71 11.51 -1.32 5.51
C LEU A 71 11.64 -2.71 4.86
N PRO A 72 10.98 -3.76 5.39
CA PRO A 72 11.11 -5.13 4.91
C PRO A 72 10.34 -5.33 3.59
N MET A 73 10.92 -4.87 2.48
CA MET A 73 10.37 -5.02 1.13
C MET A 73 10.79 -6.35 0.50
N TRP A 74 9.85 -7.02 -0.16
CA TRP A 74 10.09 -8.37 -0.71
C TRP A 74 11.19 -8.43 -1.77
N PHE A 75 11.40 -7.34 -2.53
CA PHE A 75 12.40 -7.26 -3.59
C PHE A 75 13.84 -7.05 -3.08
N GLN A 76 14.01 -6.74 -1.80
CA GLN A 76 15.31 -6.54 -1.15
C GLN A 76 15.57 -7.54 -0.02
N ARG A 77 14.68 -8.53 0.19
CA ARG A 77 14.71 -9.41 1.36
C ARG A 77 15.98 -10.26 1.51
N HIS A 78 16.72 -10.47 0.42
CA HIS A 78 17.97 -11.22 0.41
C HIS A 78 19.21 -10.32 0.38
N CYS A 79 19.06 -8.99 0.31
CA CYS A 79 20.17 -8.06 0.19
C CYS A 79 20.84 -7.77 1.55
N ILE A 80 22.17 -7.89 1.60
CA ILE A 80 23.00 -7.61 2.78
C ILE A 80 23.72 -6.27 2.65
N ASP A 81 24.52 -6.10 1.60
CA ASP A 81 25.34 -4.90 1.38
C ASP A 81 24.76 -4.07 0.23
N SER A 82 23.74 -3.27 0.53
CA SER A 82 23.00 -2.49 -0.47
C SER A 82 23.57 -1.08 -0.66
N LYS A 83 23.66 -0.66 -1.91
CA LYS A 83 23.93 0.73 -2.27
C LYS A 83 23.10 1.19 -3.46
N ALA A 84 22.90 2.50 -3.54
CA ALA A 84 22.27 3.19 -4.64
C ALA A 84 23.28 4.15 -5.27
N ILE A 85 23.40 4.13 -6.59
CA ILE A 85 24.29 4.99 -7.36
C ILE A 85 23.42 5.89 -8.23
N TYR A 86 23.54 7.20 -8.00
CA TYR A 86 22.78 8.22 -8.72
C TYR A 86 23.65 8.95 -9.73
N THR A 87 23.15 9.09 -10.96
CA THR A 87 23.85 9.76 -12.06
C THR A 87 22.98 10.82 -12.72
N ILE A 88 23.58 11.85 -13.30
CA ILE A 88 22.84 12.83 -14.12
C ILE A 88 22.58 12.22 -15.50
N LEU A 89 21.33 12.30 -15.94
CA LEU A 89 20.90 12.01 -17.31
C LEU A 89 20.43 13.31 -18.00
N PRO A 90 20.24 13.29 -19.33
CA PRO A 90 19.59 14.38 -20.04
C PRO A 90 18.20 14.72 -19.49
N ASP A 91 17.69 15.90 -19.82
CA ASP A 91 16.35 16.36 -19.46
C ASP A 91 16.05 16.40 -17.95
N ASN A 92 17.07 16.69 -17.13
CA ASN A 92 16.99 16.73 -15.67
C ASN A 92 16.48 15.43 -15.03
N LYS A 93 16.75 14.29 -15.68
CA LYS A 93 16.50 12.97 -15.11
C LYS A 93 17.71 12.48 -14.33
N ILE A 94 17.46 11.56 -13.41
CA ILE A 94 18.50 10.93 -12.59
C ILE A 94 18.48 9.44 -12.88
N GLY A 95 19.63 8.87 -13.23
CA GLY A 95 19.80 7.43 -13.30
C GLY A 95 19.87 6.86 -11.89
N VAL A 96 19.17 5.76 -11.65
CA VAL A 96 19.16 5.05 -10.37
C VAL A 96 19.67 3.65 -10.61
N HIS A 97 20.84 3.33 -10.07
CA HIS A 97 21.37 1.97 -10.09
C HIS A 97 21.44 1.46 -8.65
N ASN A 98 20.57 0.52 -8.30
CA ASN A 98 20.60 -0.15 -7.02
C ASN A 98 21.35 -1.46 -7.17
N GLU A 99 22.30 -1.76 -6.28
CA GLU A 99 22.94 -3.07 -6.23
C GLU A 99 23.12 -3.56 -4.80
N CYS A 100 23.18 -4.88 -4.65
CA CYS A 100 23.50 -5.50 -3.38
C CYS A 100 24.22 -6.84 -3.55
N VAL A 101 25.00 -7.21 -2.52
CA VAL A 101 25.39 -8.61 -2.32
C VAL A 101 24.27 -9.34 -1.58
N THR A 102 23.84 -10.48 -2.08
CA THR A 102 22.79 -11.31 -1.47
C THR A 102 23.32 -12.18 -0.34
N ASP A 103 22.44 -12.77 0.45
CA ASP A 103 22.74 -13.80 1.46
C ASP A 103 23.46 -15.04 0.91
N SER A 104 23.33 -15.30 -0.40
CA SER A 104 24.06 -16.35 -1.12
C SER A 104 25.42 -15.91 -1.66
N GLY A 105 25.78 -14.63 -1.50
CA GLY A 105 27.02 -14.05 -2.01
C GLY A 105 26.97 -13.63 -3.48
N THR A 106 25.81 -13.68 -4.13
CA THR A 106 25.63 -13.21 -5.51
C THR A 106 25.38 -11.70 -5.56
N LEU A 107 25.65 -11.09 -6.70
CA LEU A 107 25.25 -9.71 -6.97
C LEU A 107 23.80 -9.68 -7.47
N ASP A 108 22.97 -8.79 -6.92
CA ASP A 108 21.63 -8.46 -7.41
C ASP A 108 21.56 -6.96 -7.70
N GLN A 109 20.91 -6.58 -8.81
CA GLN A 109 20.95 -5.22 -9.35
C GLN A 109 19.62 -4.82 -9.98
N ALA A 110 19.28 -3.52 -9.88
CA ALA A 110 18.12 -2.94 -10.52
C ALA A 110 18.43 -1.52 -11.03
N ASP A 111 18.18 -1.32 -12.32
CA ASP A 111 18.33 -0.03 -12.99
C ASP A 111 16.98 0.68 -13.15
N GLY A 112 16.99 1.99 -12.99
CA GLY A 112 15.81 2.83 -13.12
C GLY A 112 16.12 4.27 -13.45
N VAL A 113 15.06 5.04 -13.64
CA VAL A 113 15.12 6.47 -13.93
C VAL A 113 14.19 7.21 -12.97
N ALA A 114 14.73 8.22 -12.29
CA ALA A 114 13.97 9.16 -11.51
C ALA A 114 13.72 10.46 -12.29
N THR A 115 12.48 10.94 -12.26
CA THR A 115 12.06 12.21 -12.85
C THR A 115 11.62 13.16 -11.74
N VAL A 116 12.07 14.41 -11.79
CA VAL A 116 11.63 15.46 -10.85
C VAL A 116 10.16 15.80 -11.10
N VAL A 117 9.33 15.67 -10.06
CA VAL A 117 7.90 16.02 -10.13
C VAL A 117 7.57 17.36 -9.49
N ASP A 118 8.54 17.97 -8.80
CA ASP A 118 8.47 19.34 -8.28
C ASP A 118 9.76 20.07 -8.65
N PRO A 119 9.78 20.81 -9.77
CA PRO A 119 10.98 21.52 -10.24
C PRO A 119 11.31 22.76 -9.41
N THR A 120 10.43 23.20 -8.49
CA THR A 120 10.71 24.34 -7.62
C THR A 120 11.68 23.96 -6.51
N THR A 121 11.52 22.77 -5.94
CA THR A 121 12.35 22.29 -4.82
C THR A 121 13.32 21.19 -5.23
N ASN A 122 13.05 20.45 -6.31
CA ASN A 122 13.69 19.18 -6.68
C ASN A 122 13.59 18.07 -5.61
N ALA A 123 12.80 18.27 -4.55
CA ALA A 123 12.77 17.37 -3.39
C ALA A 123 11.76 16.22 -3.54
N ARG A 124 11.07 16.14 -4.69
CA ARG A 124 10.09 15.08 -4.98
C ARG A 124 10.39 14.49 -6.35
N LEU A 125 10.58 13.17 -6.38
CA LEU A 125 10.89 12.41 -7.58
C LEU A 125 9.92 11.24 -7.76
N ALA A 126 9.68 10.86 -9.01
CA ALA A 126 9.03 9.61 -9.36
C ALA A 126 10.05 8.69 -10.02
N VAL A 127 10.19 7.46 -9.51
CA VAL A 127 11.16 6.47 -9.97
C VAL A 127 10.46 5.36 -10.72
N THR A 128 10.97 4.98 -11.89
CA THR A 128 10.54 3.80 -12.65
C THR A 128 11.73 2.88 -12.85
N PHE A 129 11.58 1.60 -12.53
CA PHE A 129 12.62 0.58 -12.73
C PHE A 129 12.36 -0.22 -14.01
N ASN A 130 13.44 -0.57 -14.70
CA ASN A 130 13.43 -1.41 -15.88
C ASN A 130 13.48 -2.87 -15.40
N ASN A 131 12.33 -3.49 -15.20
CA ASN A 131 12.23 -4.91 -14.81
C ASN A 131 11.93 -5.79 -16.01
#